data_AF-A0AAW0QJL9-F1
#
_entry.id   AF-A0AAW0QJL9-F1
#
_cell.length_a   1.000
_cell.length_b   1.000
_cell.length_c   1.000
_cell.angle_alpha   90.00
_cell.angle_beta   90.00
_cell.angle_gamma   90.00
#
_symmetry.space_group_name_H-M   'P 1'
#
loop_
_entity.id
_entity.type
_entity.pdbx_description
1 polymer ?
#
loop_
_entity_poly.entity_id
_entity_poly.type
_entity_poly.pdbx_seq_one_letter_code
_entity_poly.pdbx_strand_id
1 'polypeptide(L)'
;MEHPSAAENGQSRLQELGQEWGVESYMPPEPLMRPETPPSYQSENDDSLAEELLKRQRLSESQSHHGKGLSRAFTTKKKNWEYKEIYNALTTHVTNKGAPGVAQALIAKLNLVGGNVNLAQKSKTNLLTRRKSLDLAERSQVLQRAVENGQREMVEVLLPFADALSLDTALPIAFQNQDTSLAMLLVSYGASVASTEDCQEAFRRISAQGGNADLVSMVLVSDGRPSQECVSQCMVDAARAGCLSTVIALSQSTADGDHDGAAALKAAIGLGRRDIALAILLGNKPPALRH
;
A
#
# COMPACT_ATOMS: atom_id res chain seq x y z
N MET A 1 8.57 49.61 24.45
CA MET A 1 9.28 48.31 24.50
C MET A 1 8.33 47.35 25.15
N GLU A 2 7.63 46.55 24.35
CA GLU A 2 6.80 45.46 24.89
C GLU A 2 7.77 44.33 25.30
N HIS A 3 7.68 43.93 26.57
CA HIS A 3 8.42 42.76 27.04
C HIS A 3 7.72 41.51 26.50
N PRO A 4 8.45 40.56 25.86
CA PRO A 4 7.86 39.31 25.43
C PRO A 4 7.26 38.57 26.63
N SER A 5 6.06 38.04 26.43
CA SER A 5 5.31 37.29 27.43
C SER A 5 6.08 36.03 27.86
N ALA A 6 5.80 35.52 29.07
CA ALA A 6 6.45 34.31 29.58
C ALA A 6 6.26 33.08 28.65
N ALA A 7 5.15 33.04 27.91
CA ALA A 7 4.87 32.01 26.92
C ALA A 7 5.80 32.11 25.68
N GLU A 8 6.05 33.32 25.18
CA GLU A 8 6.97 33.56 24.05
C GLU A 8 8.42 33.22 24.42
N ASN A 9 8.83 33.54 25.65
CA ASN A 9 10.13 33.14 26.18
C ASN A 9 10.25 31.61 26.31
N GLY A 10 9.17 30.93 26.71
CA GLY A 10 9.11 29.46 26.81
C GLY A 10 9.21 28.76 25.45
N GLN A 11 8.47 29.24 24.45
CA GLN A 11 8.55 28.69 23.08
C GLN A 11 9.91 28.92 22.44
N SER A 12 10.50 30.10 22.60
CA SER A 12 11.85 30.41 22.10
C SER A 12 12.89 29.46 22.72
N ARG A 13 12.79 29.22 24.03
CA ARG A 13 13.68 28.27 24.72
C ARG A 13 13.49 26.83 24.25
N LEU A 14 12.26 26.40 23.97
CA LEU A 14 12.00 25.06 23.43
C LEU A 14 12.60 24.89 22.03
N GLN A 15 12.56 25.92 21.19
CA GLN A 15 13.17 25.89 19.87
C GLN A 15 14.70 25.82 19.95
N GLU A 16 15.33 26.60 20.83
CA GLU A 16 16.78 26.52 21.10
C GLU A 16 17.19 25.11 21.53
N LEU A 17 16.44 24.52 22.47
CA LEU A 17 16.68 23.15 22.92
C LEU A 17 16.45 22.13 21.81
N GLY A 18 15.46 22.35 20.94
CA GLY A 18 15.23 21.51 19.77
C GLY A 18 16.46 21.47 18.85
N GLN A 19 17.03 22.65 18.53
CA GLN A 19 18.24 22.75 17.71
C GLN A 19 19.45 22.09 18.38
N GLU A 20 19.66 22.32 19.68
CA GLU A 20 20.76 21.70 20.44
C GLU A 20 20.68 20.17 20.45
N TRP A 21 19.46 19.61 20.43
CA TRP A 21 19.20 18.17 20.53
C TRP A 21 18.93 17.51 19.17
N GLY A 22 19.15 18.22 18.06
CA GLY A 22 18.96 17.67 16.70
C GLY A 22 17.50 17.40 16.34
N VAL A 23 16.54 18.04 17.02
CA VAL A 23 15.14 18.07 16.64
C VAL A 23 14.97 19.14 15.58
N GLU A 24 15.29 18.78 14.34
CA GLU A 24 15.18 19.68 13.20
C GLU A 24 13.70 19.88 12.79
N SER A 25 13.42 21.05 12.22
CA SER A 25 12.15 21.28 11.51
C SER A 25 12.11 20.34 10.31
N TYR A 26 11.10 19.48 10.28
CA TYR A 26 10.85 18.57 9.18
C TYR A 26 10.19 19.35 8.05
N MET A 27 10.83 19.31 6.88
CA MET A 27 10.21 19.73 5.64
C MET A 27 9.42 18.55 5.08
N PRO A 28 8.08 18.68 4.92
CA PRO A 28 7.29 17.64 4.30
C PRO A 28 7.85 17.33 2.90
N PRO A 29 7.99 16.05 2.54
CA PRO A 29 8.41 15.69 1.20
C PRO A 29 7.33 16.11 0.20
N GLU A 30 7.73 16.29 -1.06
CA GLU A 30 6.77 16.50 -2.14
C GLU A 30 5.85 15.28 -2.25
N PRO A 31 4.53 15.49 -2.38
CA PRO A 31 3.60 14.37 -2.57
C PRO A 31 4.00 13.51 -3.76
N LEU A 32 3.91 12.18 -3.60
CA LEU A 32 4.16 11.26 -4.70
C LEU A 32 3.11 11.45 -5.78
N MET A 33 3.56 11.73 -7.00
CA MET A 33 2.69 11.83 -8.16
C MET A 33 2.64 10.51 -8.91
N ARG A 34 1.45 10.19 -9.43
CA ARG A 34 1.31 9.10 -10.39
C ARG A 34 2.16 9.41 -11.63
N PRO A 35 3.00 8.48 -12.12
CA PRO A 35 3.73 8.66 -13.36
C PRO A 35 2.77 8.95 -14.53
N GLU A 36 3.06 9.99 -15.32
CA GLU A 36 2.25 10.34 -16.50
C GLU A 36 2.25 9.23 -17.55
N THR A 37 3.39 8.55 -17.70
CA THR A 37 3.57 7.41 -18.58
C THR A 37 4.10 6.22 -17.77
N PRO A 38 3.27 5.20 -17.53
CA PRO A 38 3.74 3.97 -16.88
C PRO A 38 4.84 3.31 -17.72
N PRO A 39 5.86 2.71 -17.10
CA PRO A 39 6.88 1.98 -17.82
C PRO A 39 6.27 0.78 -18.56
N SER A 40 6.68 0.62 -19.81
CA SER A 40 6.30 -0.53 -20.64
C SER A 40 7.44 -1.53 -20.66
N TYR A 41 7.11 -2.80 -20.48
CA TYR A 41 8.06 -3.91 -20.47
C TYR A 41 7.87 -4.85 -21.66
N GLN A 42 7.00 -4.47 -22.60
CA GLN A 42 6.67 -5.29 -23.77
C GLN A 42 7.80 -5.30 -24.79
N SER A 43 8.17 -6.50 -25.21
CA SER A 43 9.07 -6.83 -26.32
C SER A 43 8.28 -7.45 -27.49
N GLU A 44 8.90 -7.50 -28.67
CA GLU A 44 8.27 -8.05 -29.89
C GLU A 44 7.80 -9.51 -29.74
N ASN A 45 8.41 -10.27 -28.82
CA ASN A 45 8.11 -11.68 -28.62
C ASN A 45 7.02 -11.94 -27.58
N ASP A 46 6.67 -10.97 -26.74
CA ASP A 46 5.80 -11.19 -25.58
C ASP A 46 4.37 -11.56 -25.97
N ASP A 47 3.86 -11.01 -27.07
CA ASP A 47 2.55 -11.38 -27.62
C ASP A 47 2.52 -12.84 -28.08
N SER A 48 3.61 -13.31 -28.68
CA SER A 48 3.76 -14.70 -29.12
C SER A 48 3.89 -15.65 -27.93
N LEU A 49 4.65 -15.25 -26.91
CA LEU A 49 4.80 -16.02 -25.67
C LEU A 49 3.49 -16.10 -24.89
N ALA A 50 2.75 -14.99 -24.77
CA ALA A 50 1.43 -14.96 -24.16
C ALA A 50 0.46 -15.91 -24.89
N GLU A 51 0.47 -15.88 -26.23
CA GLU A 51 -0.33 -16.79 -27.05
C GLU A 51 0.05 -18.26 -26.85
N GLU A 52 1.35 -18.55 -26.74
CA GLU A 52 1.83 -19.90 -26.47
C GLU A 52 1.42 -20.39 -25.07
N LEU A 53 1.50 -19.54 -24.04
CA LEU A 53 1.05 -19.86 -22.69
C LEU A 53 -0.43 -20.25 -22.66
N LEU A 54 -1.28 -19.49 -23.34
CA LEU A 54 -2.72 -19.79 -23.44
C LEU A 54 -2.98 -21.13 -24.13
N LYS A 55 -2.25 -21.42 -25.21
CA LYS A 55 -2.32 -22.72 -25.92
C LYS A 55 -1.88 -23.88 -25.02
N ARG A 56 -0.75 -23.73 -24.31
CA ARG A 56 -0.24 -24.76 -23.38
C ARG A 56 -1.23 -25.03 -22.25
N GLN A 57 -1.82 -23.98 -21.67
CA GLN A 57 -2.84 -24.13 -20.64
C GLN A 57 -4.07 -24.89 -21.15
N ARG A 58 -4.63 -24.50 -22.30
CA ARG A 58 -5.77 -25.18 -22.92
C ARG A 58 -5.50 -26.66 -23.21
N LEU A 59 -4.28 -26.99 -23.65
CA LEU A 59 -3.86 -28.39 -23.85
C LEU A 59 -3.80 -29.16 -22.52
N SER A 60 -3.24 -28.57 -21.46
CA SER A 60 -3.16 -29.20 -20.14
C SER A 60 -4.55 -29.47 -19.53
N GLU A 61 -5.48 -28.51 -19.63
CA GLU A 61 -6.88 -28.68 -19.19
C GLU A 61 -7.60 -29.76 -20.01
N SER A 62 -7.36 -29.83 -21.32
CA SER A 62 -7.94 -30.89 -22.15
C SER A 62 -7.44 -32.28 -21.76
N GLN A 63 -6.17 -32.41 -21.36
CA GLN A 63 -5.58 -33.69 -20.92
C GLN A 63 -6.08 -34.10 -19.53
N SER A 64 -6.26 -33.16 -18.59
CA SER A 64 -6.76 -33.48 -17.24
C SER A 64 -8.23 -33.95 -17.25
N HIS A 65 -9.03 -33.51 -18.21
CA HIS A 65 -10.43 -33.94 -18.37
C HIS A 65 -10.62 -35.34 -19.01
N HIS A 66 -9.56 -35.99 -19.51
CA HIS A 66 -9.66 -37.36 -20.05
C HIS A 66 -9.82 -38.45 -18.98
N GLY A 67 -9.75 -38.12 -17.68
CA GLY A 67 -9.89 -39.06 -16.56
C GLY A 67 -11.28 -39.15 -15.91
N LYS A 68 -12.27 -38.34 -16.31
CA LYS A 68 -13.63 -38.36 -15.72
C LYS A 68 -14.71 -38.19 -16.78
N GLY A 69 -15.29 -39.31 -17.22
CA GLY A 69 -16.66 -39.35 -17.75
C GLY A 69 -16.81 -39.22 -19.27
N LEU A 70 -17.55 -40.17 -19.85
CA LEU A 70 -17.91 -40.27 -21.26
C LEU A 70 -18.71 -39.03 -21.72
N SER A 71 -18.03 -38.06 -22.33
CA SER A 71 -18.68 -37.03 -23.17
C SER A 71 -17.70 -36.48 -24.21
N ARG A 72 -17.32 -37.34 -25.16
CA ARG A 72 -16.78 -36.87 -26.44
C ARG A 72 -17.95 -36.44 -27.32
N ALA A 73 -18.24 -35.15 -27.35
CA ALA A 73 -19.13 -34.59 -28.36
C ALA A 73 -18.77 -33.12 -28.64
N PHE A 74 -18.20 -32.90 -29.83
CA PHE A 74 -18.07 -31.61 -30.53
C PHE A 74 -17.35 -30.46 -29.80
N THR A 75 -16.02 -30.51 -29.74
CA THR A 75 -15.23 -29.28 -29.56
C THR A 75 -15.03 -28.63 -30.93
N THR A 76 -15.88 -27.65 -31.26
CA THR A 76 -15.55 -26.71 -32.32
C THR A 76 -14.23 -26.02 -31.94
N LYS A 77 -13.31 -25.86 -32.90
CA LYS A 77 -12.05 -25.13 -32.66
C LYS A 77 -12.41 -23.72 -32.18
N LYS A 78 -12.33 -23.46 -30.86
CA LYS A 78 -12.55 -22.12 -30.29
C LYS A 78 -11.52 -21.18 -30.89
N LYS A 79 -11.98 -20.31 -31.79
CA LYS A 79 -11.15 -19.33 -32.50
C LYS A 79 -10.67 -18.20 -31.58
N ASN A 80 -11.42 -17.92 -30.50
CA ASN A 80 -11.14 -16.83 -29.57
C ASN A 80 -10.83 -17.37 -28.17
N TRP A 81 -10.10 -16.57 -27.39
CA TRP A 81 -9.80 -16.82 -25.98
C TRP A 81 -10.94 -16.32 -25.09
N GLU A 82 -11.27 -17.09 -24.05
CA GLU A 82 -12.24 -16.66 -23.05
C GLU A 82 -11.55 -15.87 -21.92
N TYR A 83 -12.31 -14.96 -21.30
CA TYR A 83 -11.87 -14.21 -20.14
C TYR A 83 -11.16 -15.08 -19.09
N LYS A 84 -11.79 -16.19 -18.71
CA LYS A 84 -11.31 -17.08 -17.65
C LYS A 84 -9.98 -17.72 -18.02
N GLU A 85 -9.77 -18.05 -19.29
CA GLU A 85 -8.51 -18.62 -19.77
C GLU A 85 -7.38 -17.59 -19.64
N ILE A 86 -7.61 -16.36 -20.11
CA ILE A 86 -6.62 -15.28 -20.05
C ILE A 86 -6.32 -14.89 -18.60
N TYR A 87 -7.35 -14.72 -17.78
CA TYR A 87 -7.20 -14.37 -16.37
C TYR A 87 -6.45 -15.43 -15.57
N ASN A 88 -6.76 -16.71 -15.78
CA ASN A 88 -6.05 -17.81 -15.13
C ASN A 88 -4.58 -17.84 -15.57
N ALA A 89 -4.31 -17.69 -16.88
CA ALA A 89 -2.95 -17.61 -17.39
C ALA A 89 -2.17 -16.46 -16.76
N LEU A 90 -2.76 -15.26 -16.67
CA LEU A 90 -2.15 -14.10 -16.01
C LEU A 90 -1.86 -14.38 -14.54
N THR A 91 -2.83 -14.92 -13.81
CA THR A 91 -2.68 -15.23 -12.37
C THR A 91 -1.56 -16.24 -12.13
N THR A 92 -1.52 -17.32 -12.92
CA THR A 92 -0.45 -18.33 -12.85
C THR A 92 0.90 -17.76 -13.24
N HIS A 93 0.95 -16.93 -14.29
CA HIS A 93 2.18 -16.29 -14.76
C HIS A 93 2.77 -15.36 -13.69
N VAL A 94 1.95 -14.51 -13.08
CA VAL A 94 2.36 -13.64 -11.97
C VAL A 94 2.78 -14.45 -10.74
N THR A 95 2.04 -15.51 -10.41
CA THR A 95 2.40 -16.41 -9.29
C THR A 95 3.75 -17.06 -9.48
N ASN A 96 4.08 -17.44 -10.72
CA ASN A 96 5.33 -18.08 -11.08
C ASN A 96 6.47 -17.10 -11.39
N LYS A 97 6.32 -15.83 -11.03
CA LYS A 97 7.33 -14.77 -11.28
C LYS A 97 7.73 -14.66 -12.76
N GLY A 98 6.75 -14.78 -13.64
CA GLY A 98 6.94 -14.69 -15.09
C GLY A 98 7.33 -13.28 -15.54
N ALA A 99 7.75 -13.14 -16.81
CA ALA A 99 8.21 -11.87 -17.35
C ALA A 99 7.08 -10.80 -17.39
N PRO A 100 7.37 -9.54 -17.00
CA PRO A 100 6.38 -8.45 -16.98
C PRO A 100 5.81 -8.12 -18.37
N GLY A 101 6.62 -8.17 -19.43
CA GLY A 101 6.16 -7.95 -20.81
C GLY A 101 5.08 -8.94 -21.26
N VAL A 102 5.22 -10.21 -20.90
CA VAL A 102 4.20 -11.25 -21.17
C VAL A 102 2.91 -10.97 -20.38
N ALA A 103 3.02 -10.49 -19.14
CA ALA A 103 1.85 -10.09 -18.36
C ALA A 103 1.13 -8.89 -19.01
N GLN A 104 1.88 -7.92 -19.53
CA GLN A 104 1.33 -6.78 -20.26
C GLN A 104 0.56 -7.23 -21.52
N ALA A 105 1.11 -8.18 -22.28
CA ALA A 105 0.42 -8.79 -23.42
C ALA A 105 -0.86 -9.54 -23.02
N LEU A 106 -0.83 -10.30 -21.91
CA LEU A 106 -2.01 -10.98 -21.36
C LEU A 106 -3.09 -9.99 -20.90
N ILE A 107 -2.72 -8.88 -20.26
CA ILE A 107 -3.64 -7.80 -19.86
C ILE A 107 -4.26 -7.14 -21.10
N ALA A 108 -3.48 -6.86 -22.14
CA ALA A 108 -4.00 -6.32 -23.38
C ALA A 108 -5.05 -7.26 -24.01
N LYS A 109 -4.76 -8.58 -24.07
CA LYS A 109 -5.73 -9.60 -24.51
C LYS A 109 -6.96 -9.67 -23.61
N LEU A 110 -6.79 -9.52 -22.29
CA LEU A 110 -7.88 -9.51 -21.31
C LEU A 110 -8.82 -8.31 -21.55
N ASN A 111 -8.25 -7.13 -21.79
CA ASN A 111 -9.01 -5.92 -22.09
C ASN A 111 -9.77 -6.03 -23.42
N LEU A 112 -9.18 -6.64 -24.45
CA LEU A 112 -9.84 -6.86 -25.75
C LEU A 112 -11.10 -7.74 -25.65
N VAL A 113 -11.17 -8.64 -24.66
CA VAL A 113 -12.37 -9.46 -24.39
C VAL A 113 -13.32 -8.81 -23.38
N GLY A 114 -13.11 -7.54 -23.02
CA GLY A 114 -13.91 -6.80 -22.04
C GLY A 114 -13.67 -7.23 -20.59
N GLY A 115 -12.51 -7.82 -20.32
CA GLY A 115 -12.13 -8.28 -18.99
C GLY A 115 -11.59 -7.19 -18.07
N ASN A 116 -11.58 -7.46 -16.75
CA ASN A 116 -11.03 -6.57 -15.74
C ASN A 116 -10.05 -7.34 -14.84
N VAL A 117 -8.79 -6.90 -14.77
CA VAL A 117 -7.74 -7.54 -13.94
C VAL A 117 -8.10 -7.61 -12.46
N ASN A 118 -8.99 -6.75 -11.97
CA ASN A 118 -9.39 -6.64 -10.56
C ASN A 118 -10.51 -7.63 -10.16
N LEU A 119 -11.12 -8.36 -11.10
CA LEU A 119 -12.27 -9.24 -10.82
C LEU A 119 -11.96 -10.72 -11.13
N ALA A 120 -12.16 -11.62 -10.17
CA ALA A 120 -12.05 -13.05 -10.40
C ALA A 120 -13.42 -13.61 -10.89
N GLN A 121 -13.50 -14.13 -12.12
CA GLN A 121 -14.74 -14.76 -12.61
C GLN A 121 -14.94 -16.14 -11.95
N LYS A 122 -16.03 -16.30 -11.19
CA LYS A 122 -16.58 -17.63 -10.85
C LYS A 122 -17.62 -18.05 -11.89
N SER A 123 -17.69 -19.36 -12.15
CA SER A 123 -18.80 -19.95 -12.90
C SER A 123 -20.09 -19.67 -12.13
N LYS A 124 -21.15 -19.25 -12.84
CA LYS A 124 -22.46 -18.91 -12.25
C LYS A 124 -23.00 -20.10 -11.45
N THR A 125 -22.76 -20.13 -10.15
CA THR A 125 -23.47 -21.02 -9.22
C THR A 125 -24.30 -20.16 -8.28
N ASN A 126 -25.59 -20.14 -8.60
CA ASN A 126 -26.74 -19.80 -7.75
C ASN A 126 -26.74 -18.42 -7.09
N LEU A 127 -27.45 -17.53 -7.79
CA LEU A 127 -28.16 -16.38 -7.22
C LEU A 127 -28.90 -16.81 -5.95
N LEU A 128 -28.89 -15.95 -4.94
CA LEU A 128 -29.58 -16.05 -3.63
C LEU A 128 -28.73 -16.59 -2.48
N THR A 129 -27.72 -15.84 -2.02
CA THR A 129 -27.54 -15.54 -0.57
C THR A 129 -26.43 -14.50 -0.33
N ARG A 130 -26.71 -13.57 0.60
CA ARG A 130 -25.77 -12.63 1.28
C ARG A 130 -25.18 -11.46 0.48
N ARG A 131 -26.00 -10.41 0.31
CA ARG A 131 -25.52 -9.03 0.14
C ARG A 131 -24.83 -8.56 1.43
N LYS A 132 -23.49 -8.65 1.49
CA LYS A 132 -22.56 -7.68 2.11
C LYS A 132 -21.12 -8.23 2.27
N SER A 133 -20.89 -9.53 2.15
CA SER A 133 -19.54 -10.13 2.29
C SER A 133 -18.99 -10.77 1.01
N LEU A 134 -19.65 -10.58 -0.15
CA LEU A 134 -19.23 -11.17 -1.43
C LEU A 134 -18.12 -10.37 -2.13
N ASP A 135 -17.93 -9.08 -1.79
CA ASP A 135 -17.08 -8.20 -2.58
C ASP A 135 -15.59 -8.63 -2.53
N LEU A 136 -15.02 -8.95 -1.36
CA LEU A 136 -13.61 -9.33 -1.26
C LEU A 136 -13.29 -10.71 -1.85
N ALA A 137 -14.26 -11.65 -1.84
CA ALA A 137 -14.07 -13.01 -2.32
C ALA A 137 -14.16 -13.14 -3.86
N GLU A 138 -14.65 -12.09 -4.53
CA GLU A 138 -14.73 -11.98 -5.99
C GLU A 138 -13.61 -11.08 -6.56
N ARG A 139 -12.77 -10.50 -5.70
CA ARG A 139 -11.65 -9.65 -6.12
C ARG A 139 -10.45 -10.47 -6.52
N SER A 140 -9.77 -9.97 -7.54
CA SER A 140 -8.51 -10.50 -8.00
C SER A 140 -7.43 -10.26 -6.96
N GLN A 141 -6.54 -11.25 -6.83
CA GLN A 141 -5.36 -11.19 -5.96
C GLN A 141 -4.06 -11.01 -6.76
N VAL A 142 -4.16 -10.63 -8.05
CA VAL A 142 -3.02 -10.59 -8.97
C VAL A 142 -1.99 -9.53 -8.51
N LEU A 143 -2.43 -8.33 -8.13
CA LEU A 143 -1.53 -7.28 -7.64
C LEU A 143 -0.89 -7.66 -6.31
N GLN A 144 -1.68 -8.19 -5.39
CA GLN A 144 -1.25 -8.65 -4.07
C GLN A 144 -0.18 -9.73 -4.21
N ARG A 145 -0.36 -10.69 -5.13
CA ARG A 145 0.64 -11.73 -5.40
C ARG A 145 1.92 -11.18 -6.03
N ALA A 146 1.83 -10.15 -6.87
CA ALA A 146 3.03 -9.50 -7.42
C ALA A 146 3.83 -8.78 -6.33
N VAL A 147 3.14 -8.07 -5.43
CA VAL A 147 3.73 -7.38 -4.27
C VAL A 147 4.31 -8.36 -3.25
N GLU A 148 3.57 -9.41 -2.91
CA GLU A 148 4.02 -10.50 -2.02
C GLU A 148 5.33 -11.12 -2.51
N ASN A 149 5.48 -11.24 -3.83
CA ASN A 149 6.67 -11.81 -4.46
C ASN A 149 7.82 -10.82 -4.67
N GLY A 150 7.65 -9.53 -4.36
CA GLY A 150 8.65 -8.48 -4.60
C GLY A 150 8.90 -8.18 -6.08
N GLN A 151 7.93 -8.44 -6.96
CA GLN A 151 8.10 -8.27 -8.41
C GLN A 151 7.85 -6.82 -8.84
N ARG A 152 8.84 -5.93 -8.65
CA ARG A 152 8.69 -4.50 -8.93
C ARG A 152 8.14 -4.18 -10.33
N GLU A 153 8.77 -4.71 -11.36
CA GLU A 153 8.39 -4.45 -12.76
C GLU A 153 7.00 -5.01 -13.06
N MET A 154 6.63 -6.16 -12.48
CA MET A 154 5.29 -6.72 -12.60
C MET A 154 4.24 -5.83 -11.93
N VAL A 155 4.55 -5.27 -10.77
CA VAL A 155 3.67 -4.32 -10.07
C VAL A 155 3.47 -3.08 -10.93
N GLU A 156 4.53 -2.53 -11.52
CA GLU A 156 4.45 -1.38 -12.44
C GLU A 156 3.57 -1.65 -13.67
N VAL A 157 3.58 -2.88 -14.21
CA VAL A 157 2.67 -3.29 -15.30
C VAL A 157 1.19 -3.35 -14.85
N LEU A 158 0.94 -3.78 -13.61
CA LEU A 158 -0.42 -3.98 -13.10
C LEU A 158 -1.08 -2.69 -12.62
N LEU A 159 -0.30 -1.77 -12.07
CA LEU A 159 -0.75 -0.53 -11.43
C LEU A 159 -1.67 0.36 -12.28
N PRO A 160 -1.43 0.58 -13.59
CA PRO A 160 -2.31 1.39 -14.43
C PRO A 160 -3.74 0.85 -14.52
N PHE A 161 -3.93 -0.44 -14.23
CA PHE A 161 -5.21 -1.13 -14.30
C PHE A 161 -5.79 -1.44 -12.92
N ALA A 162 -5.09 -1.12 -11.83
CA ALA A 162 -5.52 -1.39 -10.47
C ALA A 162 -6.59 -0.41 -10.00
N ASP A 163 -7.63 -0.93 -9.35
CA ASP A 163 -8.61 -0.09 -8.65
C ASP A 163 -8.17 0.24 -7.21
N ALA A 164 -8.85 1.20 -6.58
CA ALA A 164 -8.52 1.65 -5.23
C ALA A 164 -8.48 0.50 -4.22
N LEU A 165 -9.44 -0.43 -4.27
CA LEU A 165 -9.47 -1.57 -3.34
C LEU A 165 -8.26 -2.50 -3.54
N SER A 166 -7.84 -2.74 -4.77
CA SER A 166 -6.66 -3.57 -5.08
C SER A 166 -5.37 -2.91 -4.58
N LEU A 167 -5.26 -1.59 -4.71
CA LEU A 167 -4.15 -0.81 -4.14
C LEU A 167 -4.13 -0.89 -2.61
N ASP A 168 -5.28 -0.61 -1.96
CA ASP A 168 -5.42 -0.55 -0.51
C ASP A 168 -5.17 -1.91 0.17
N THR A 169 -5.50 -3.01 -0.51
CA THR A 169 -5.25 -4.37 -0.02
C THR A 169 -3.83 -4.87 -0.31
N ALA A 170 -3.13 -4.29 -1.29
CA ALA A 170 -1.73 -4.61 -1.58
C ALA A 170 -0.75 -3.84 -0.69
N LEU A 171 -1.08 -2.62 -0.29
CA LEU A 171 -0.24 -1.77 0.57
C LEU A 171 0.20 -2.43 1.90
N PRO A 172 -0.68 -3.08 2.69
CA PRO A 172 -0.24 -3.74 3.92
C PRO A 172 0.76 -4.87 3.68
N ILE A 173 0.72 -5.53 2.51
CA ILE A 173 1.70 -6.58 2.14
C ILE A 173 3.09 -5.94 1.93
N ALA A 174 3.16 -4.80 1.23
CA ALA A 174 4.41 -4.06 1.04
C ALA A 174 5.00 -3.60 2.38
N PHE A 175 4.17 -3.11 3.31
CA PHE A 175 4.59 -2.75 4.66
C PHE A 175 5.12 -3.95 5.45
N GLN A 176 4.44 -5.10 5.39
CA GLN A 176 4.86 -6.32 6.07
C GLN A 176 6.20 -6.85 5.54
N ASN A 177 6.41 -6.73 4.23
CA ASN A 177 7.66 -7.10 3.57
C ASN A 177 8.80 -6.07 3.77
N GLN A 178 8.53 -4.93 4.42
CA GLN A 178 9.45 -3.79 4.55
C GLN A 178 9.97 -3.30 3.20
N ASP A 179 9.19 -3.50 2.13
CA ASP A 179 9.54 -3.04 0.79
C ASP A 179 9.07 -1.60 0.61
N THR A 180 9.91 -0.67 1.08
CA THR A 180 9.64 0.77 1.01
C THR A 180 9.46 1.25 -0.43
N SER A 181 10.17 0.64 -1.38
CA SER A 181 10.08 0.96 -2.80
C SER A 181 8.70 0.62 -3.37
N LEU A 182 8.20 -0.60 -3.12
CA LEU A 182 6.87 -0.99 -3.54
C LEU A 182 5.78 -0.21 -2.80
N ALA A 183 5.96 0.05 -1.51
CA ALA A 183 5.00 0.84 -0.73
C ALA A 183 4.86 2.27 -1.27
N MET A 184 5.97 2.95 -1.56
CA MET A 184 5.95 4.27 -2.20
C MET A 184 5.27 4.23 -3.57
N LEU A 185 5.56 3.20 -4.37
CA LEU A 185 4.93 3.05 -5.69
C LEU A 185 3.41 2.83 -5.58
N LEU A 186 2.93 2.05 -4.62
CA LEU A 186 1.49 1.88 -4.38
C LEU A 186 0.85 3.22 -3.94
N VAL A 187 1.50 3.94 -3.04
CA VAL A 187 1.04 5.27 -2.56
C VAL A 187 1.01 6.29 -3.72
N SER A 188 1.99 6.28 -4.63
CA SER A 188 2.00 7.17 -5.80
C SER A 188 0.85 6.90 -6.77
N TYR A 189 0.28 5.69 -6.75
CA TYR A 189 -0.92 5.34 -7.51
C TYR A 189 -2.24 5.59 -6.76
N GLY A 190 -2.17 6.06 -5.51
CA GLY A 190 -3.34 6.45 -4.71
C GLY A 190 -3.77 5.42 -3.67
N ALA A 191 -2.89 4.47 -3.28
CA ALA A 191 -3.17 3.58 -2.16
C ALA A 191 -3.40 4.38 -0.86
N SER A 192 -4.43 3.98 -0.11
CA SER A 192 -4.90 4.68 1.08
C SER A 192 -4.74 3.83 2.33
N VAL A 193 -4.06 4.42 3.32
CA VAL A 193 -3.92 3.83 4.66
C VAL A 193 -5.22 3.93 5.45
N ALA A 194 -6.06 4.92 5.16
CA ALA A 194 -7.34 5.10 5.85
C ALA A 194 -8.39 4.04 5.51
N SER A 195 -8.19 3.26 4.44
CA SER A 195 -9.24 2.43 3.84
C SER A 195 -9.57 1.15 4.60
N THR A 196 -8.59 0.52 5.26
CA THR A 196 -8.77 -0.77 5.93
C THR A 196 -8.08 -0.81 7.29
N GLU A 197 -8.65 -1.55 8.25
CA GLU A 197 -8.04 -1.75 9.58
C GLU A 197 -6.68 -2.42 9.47
N ASP A 198 -6.53 -3.40 8.56
CA ASP A 198 -5.26 -4.09 8.31
C ASP A 198 -4.17 -3.11 7.83
N CYS A 199 -4.52 -2.16 6.97
CA CYS A 199 -3.56 -1.16 6.50
C CYS A 199 -3.21 -0.15 7.58
N GLN A 200 -4.17 0.27 8.41
CA GLN A 200 -3.90 1.14 9.56
C GLN A 200 -2.99 0.45 10.58
N GLU A 201 -3.23 -0.82 10.90
CA GLU A 201 -2.39 -1.62 11.80
C GLU A 201 -0.97 -1.81 11.22
N ALA A 202 -0.87 -2.10 9.92
CA ALA A 202 0.42 -2.20 9.25
C ALA A 202 1.17 -0.86 9.28
N PHE A 203 0.48 0.27 9.08
CA PHE A 203 1.04 1.61 9.18
C PHE A 203 1.53 1.94 10.61
N ARG A 204 0.75 1.59 11.65
CA ARG A 204 1.21 1.75 13.04
C ARG A 204 2.48 0.95 13.30
N ARG A 205 2.54 -0.30 12.81
CA ARG A 205 3.70 -1.18 12.98
C ARG A 205 4.96 -0.58 12.35
N ILE A 206 4.90 -0.11 11.11
CA ILE A 206 6.08 0.50 10.46
C ILE A 206 6.52 1.80 11.15
N SER A 207 5.57 2.56 11.74
CA SER A 207 5.87 3.78 12.51
C SER A 207 6.69 3.46 13.77
N ALA A 208 6.44 2.31 14.40
CA ALA A 208 7.12 1.87 15.62
C ALA A 208 8.39 1.02 15.38
N GLN A 209 8.69 0.61 14.14
CA GLN A 209 9.85 -0.24 13.84
C GLN A 209 11.18 0.54 13.77
N GLY A 210 11.12 1.87 13.59
CA GLY A 210 12.29 2.70 13.28
C GLY A 210 12.75 2.51 11.82
N GLY A 211 13.58 3.43 11.31
CA GLY A 211 14.13 3.37 9.95
C GLY A 211 13.13 3.66 8.81
N ASN A 212 11.84 3.78 9.11
CA ASN A 212 10.77 4.01 8.12
C ASN A 212 10.26 5.46 8.09
N ALA A 213 11.01 6.42 8.64
CA ALA A 213 10.56 7.81 8.76
C ALA A 213 10.22 8.43 7.39
N ASP A 214 11.01 8.14 6.35
CA ASP A 214 10.75 8.62 4.99
C ASP A 214 9.45 8.05 4.43
N LEU A 215 9.21 6.74 4.57
CA LEU A 215 7.97 6.11 4.13
C LEU A 215 6.75 6.67 4.87
N VAL A 216 6.86 6.83 6.20
CA VAL A 216 5.81 7.44 7.03
C VAL A 216 5.53 8.86 6.55
N SER A 217 6.58 9.64 6.29
CA SER A 217 6.52 11.00 5.78
C SER A 217 5.78 11.08 4.44
N MET A 218 6.10 10.19 3.49
CA MET A 218 5.41 10.12 2.19
C MET A 218 3.92 9.79 2.35
N VAL A 219 3.57 8.85 3.23
CA VAL A 219 2.18 8.48 3.49
C VAL A 219 1.39 9.65 4.09
N LEU A 220 1.99 10.41 5.01
CA LEU A 220 1.33 11.54 5.69
C LEU A 220 0.94 12.67 4.72
N VAL A 221 1.69 12.85 3.63
CA VAL A 221 1.42 13.87 2.59
C VAL A 221 0.62 13.34 1.40
N SER A 222 0.36 12.03 1.34
CA SER A 222 -0.40 11.41 0.25
C SER A 222 -1.90 11.71 0.29
N ASP A 223 -2.58 11.51 -0.84
CA ASP A 223 -4.04 11.58 -0.91
C ASP A 223 -4.72 10.54 0.01
N GLY A 224 -4.08 9.39 0.16
CA GLY A 224 -4.50 8.26 0.99
C GLY A 224 -4.08 8.34 2.46
N ARG A 225 -3.75 9.54 2.96
CA ARG A 225 -3.22 9.74 4.32
C ARG A 225 -4.13 9.22 5.43
N PRO A 226 -3.57 8.73 6.55
CA PRO A 226 -4.31 8.29 7.72
C PRO A 226 -5.11 9.42 8.39
N SER A 227 -6.12 9.05 9.18
CA SER A 227 -6.88 9.97 10.02
C SER A 227 -6.00 10.55 11.14
N GLN A 228 -6.35 11.73 11.67
CA GLN A 228 -5.65 12.33 12.81
C GLN A 228 -5.55 11.36 13.99
N GLU A 229 -6.59 10.58 14.24
CA GLU A 229 -6.60 9.56 15.31
C GLU A 229 -5.53 8.48 15.07
N CYS A 230 -5.47 7.91 13.86
CA CYS A 230 -4.47 6.92 13.49
C CYS A 230 -3.04 7.50 13.60
N VAL A 231 -2.82 8.74 13.12
CA VAL A 231 -1.52 9.43 13.23
C VAL A 231 -1.13 9.64 14.70
N SER A 232 -2.07 10.02 15.56
CA SER A 232 -1.82 10.24 16.99
C SER A 232 -1.46 8.93 17.70
N GLN A 233 -2.17 7.83 17.39
CA GLN A 233 -1.82 6.50 17.87
C GLN A 233 -0.42 6.06 17.39
N CYS A 234 -0.07 6.31 16.12
CA CYS A 234 1.27 6.05 15.60
C CYS A 234 2.33 6.86 16.35
N MET A 235 2.04 8.10 16.75
CA MET A 235 2.97 8.93 17.53
C MET A 235 3.21 8.35 18.92
N VAL A 236 2.17 7.79 19.56
CA VAL A 236 2.31 7.06 20.83
C VAL A 236 3.20 5.82 20.64
N ASP A 237 2.92 5.00 19.63
CA ASP A 237 3.66 3.76 19.37
C ASP A 237 5.13 4.05 19.01
N ALA A 238 5.39 5.06 18.16
CA ALA A 238 6.74 5.50 17.81
C ALA A 238 7.50 6.09 19.00
N ALA A 239 6.84 6.87 19.88
CA ALA A 239 7.46 7.39 21.10
C ALA A 239 7.84 6.27 22.07
N ARG A 240 6.96 5.27 22.25
CA ARG A 240 7.25 4.07 23.07
C ARG A 240 8.41 3.25 22.50
N ALA A 241 8.51 3.16 21.18
CA ALA A 241 9.60 2.48 20.50
C ALA A 241 10.91 3.30 20.44
N GLY A 242 10.87 4.59 20.82
CA GLY A 242 12.05 5.45 20.80
C GLY A 242 12.46 5.92 19.41
N CYS A 243 11.54 5.91 18.44
CA CYS A 243 11.78 6.24 17.04
C CYS A 243 11.70 7.76 16.79
N LEU A 244 12.77 8.50 17.12
CA LEU A 244 12.81 9.96 17.05
C LEU A 244 12.37 10.51 15.68
N SER A 245 12.97 10.05 14.58
CA SER A 245 12.67 10.56 13.23
C SER A 245 11.20 10.36 12.84
N THR A 246 10.60 9.23 13.22
CA THR A 246 9.16 8.99 13.00
C THR A 246 8.32 9.93 13.85
N VAL A 247 8.69 10.14 15.12
CA VAL A 247 7.98 11.07 16.01
C VAL A 247 8.04 12.50 15.46
N ILE A 248 9.18 12.94 14.93
CA ILE A 248 9.31 14.24 14.25
C ILE A 248 8.33 14.35 13.08
N ALA A 249 8.30 13.36 12.18
CA ALA A 249 7.39 13.37 11.03
C ALA A 249 5.90 13.38 11.47
N LEU A 250 5.56 12.60 12.48
CA LEU A 250 4.19 12.50 13.00
C LEU A 250 3.78 13.79 13.74
N SER A 251 4.61 14.32 14.64
CA SER A 251 4.29 15.52 15.43
C SER A 251 4.14 16.77 14.57
N GLN A 252 4.89 16.83 13.46
CA GLN A 252 4.80 17.91 12.47
C GLN A 252 3.78 17.64 11.36
N SER A 253 2.90 16.65 11.54
CA SER A 253 1.76 16.37 10.65
C SER A 253 0.43 16.78 11.32
N THR A 254 -0.56 15.89 11.34
CA THR A 254 -1.89 16.11 11.94
C THR A 254 -2.01 15.55 13.36
N ALA A 255 -0.99 14.86 13.87
CA ALA A 255 -0.97 14.23 15.19
C ALA A 255 -1.41 15.20 16.29
N ASP A 256 -2.18 14.69 17.24
CA ASP A 256 -2.61 15.44 18.42
C ASP A 256 -1.72 15.10 19.61
N GLY A 257 -0.98 16.08 20.12
CA GLY A 257 -0.15 15.93 21.30
C GLY A 257 -0.95 15.60 22.57
N ASP A 258 -2.22 15.98 22.65
CA ASP A 258 -3.09 15.68 23.80
C ASP A 258 -3.77 14.31 23.71
N HIS A 259 -3.57 13.57 22.62
CA HIS A 259 -4.18 12.25 22.41
C HIS A 259 -3.89 11.30 23.58
N ASP A 260 -4.95 10.60 24.03
CA ASP A 260 -4.94 9.69 25.19
C ASP A 260 -4.29 10.32 26.44
N GLY A 261 -4.59 11.61 26.67
CA GLY A 261 -4.05 12.37 27.80
C GLY A 261 -2.54 12.57 27.70
N ALA A 262 -2.06 12.97 26.53
CA ALA A 262 -0.65 13.14 26.20
C ALA A 262 0.19 11.87 26.36
N ALA A 263 -0.35 10.72 25.93
CA ALA A 263 0.29 9.41 26.08
C ALA A 263 1.68 9.35 25.43
N ALA A 264 1.86 9.99 24.26
CA ALA A 264 3.15 10.03 23.56
C ALA A 264 4.21 10.78 24.39
N LEU A 265 3.85 11.95 24.94
CA LEU A 265 4.75 12.74 25.79
C LEU A 265 5.09 11.98 27.08
N LYS A 266 4.10 11.37 27.73
CA LYS A 266 4.30 10.53 28.93
C LYS A 266 5.25 9.36 28.65
N ALA A 267 5.11 8.72 27.50
CA ALA A 267 6.02 7.64 27.08
C ALA A 267 7.45 8.16 26.92
N ALA A 268 7.64 9.29 26.21
CA ALA A 268 8.96 9.90 26.02
C ALA A 268 9.64 10.28 27.36
N ILE A 269 8.89 10.90 28.28
CA ILE A 269 9.36 11.25 29.63
C ILE A 269 9.70 9.99 30.43
N GLY A 270 8.82 8.98 30.42
CA GLY A 270 9.03 7.72 31.13
C GLY A 270 10.28 6.96 30.66
N LEU A 271 10.64 7.11 29.39
CA LEU A 271 11.87 6.55 28.80
C LEU A 271 13.10 7.46 28.96
N GLY A 272 12.96 8.66 29.52
CA GLY A 272 14.04 9.65 29.62
C GLY A 272 14.49 10.23 28.25
N ARG A 273 13.68 10.05 27.20
CA ARG A 273 13.97 10.49 25.82
C ARG A 273 13.57 11.95 25.62
N ARG A 274 14.47 12.84 26.06
CA ARG A 274 14.27 14.31 25.99
C ARG A 274 14.15 14.81 24.55
N ASP A 275 14.90 14.22 23.64
CA ASP A 275 14.82 14.44 22.19
C ASP A 275 13.39 14.21 21.67
N ILE A 276 12.78 13.08 22.02
CA ILE A 276 11.41 12.73 21.61
C ILE A 276 10.38 13.64 22.29
N ALA A 277 10.57 13.96 23.57
CA ALA A 277 9.70 14.88 24.28
C ALA A 277 9.71 16.28 23.61
N LEU A 278 10.90 16.78 23.24
CA LEU A 278 11.04 18.03 22.50
C LEU A 278 10.37 17.95 21.12
N ALA A 279 10.55 16.86 20.37
CA ALA A 279 9.88 16.66 19.08
C ALA A 279 8.34 16.72 19.17
N ILE A 280 7.76 16.21 20.26
CA ILE A 280 6.31 16.28 20.52
C ILE A 280 5.89 17.71 20.89
N LEU A 281 6.66 18.39 21.76
CA LEU A 281 6.38 19.76 22.19
C LEU A 281 6.56 20.81 21.08
N LEU A 282 7.40 20.51 20.09
CA LEU A 282 7.62 21.33 18.90
C LEU A 282 6.71 20.95 17.73
N GLY A 283 5.81 19.98 17.91
CA GLY A 283 4.85 19.56 16.88
C GLY A 283 3.81 20.63 16.53
N ASN A 284 3.02 20.39 15.48
CA ASN A 284 1.98 21.32 15.02
C ASN A 284 0.81 21.46 16.01
N LYS A 285 0.55 20.41 16.81
CA LYS A 285 -0.45 20.39 17.88
C LYS A 285 0.18 19.84 19.15
N PRO A 286 1.01 20.63 19.86
CA PRO A 286 1.68 20.15 21.06
C PRO A 286 0.66 19.95 22.19
N PRO A 287 0.97 19.09 23.19
CA PRO A 287 0.10 18.89 24.35
C PRO A 287 -0.18 20.19 25.09
N ALA A 288 -1.42 20.42 25.51
CA ALA A 288 -1.78 21.60 26.27
C ALA A 288 -1.14 21.56 27.66
N LEU A 289 -0.45 22.63 28.03
CA LEU A 289 -0.02 22.87 29.41
C LEU A 289 -1.27 23.18 30.24
N ARG A 290 -1.92 22.15 30.79
CA ARG A 290 -2.99 22.36 31.77
C ARG A 290 -2.36 22.90 33.05
N HIS A 291 -2.66 24.16 33.36
CA HIS A 291 -2.33 24.84 34.61
C HIS A 291 -3.01 24.20 35.82
#